data_AF-A0A522Z2C7-F1
#
_entry.id   AF-A0A522Z2C7-F1
#
_cell.length_a   1.000
_cell.length_b   1.000
_cell.length_c   1.000
_cell.angle_alpha   90.00
_cell.angle_beta   90.00
_cell.angle_gamma   90.00
#
_symmetry.space_group_name_H-M   'P 1'
#
loop_
_entity.id
_entity.type
_entity.pdbx_description
1 polymer ?
#
loop_
_entity_poly.entity_id
_entity_poly.type
_entity_poly.pdbx_seq_one_letter_code
_entity_poly.pdbx_strand_id
1 'polypeptide(L)' 'MFEKHCQICGIEVDKKTAPKRFGRYFCSEDHTQQYLKKKEEYEKRMEEEERKHPRRRGGCC' A
#
# COMPACT_ATOMS: atom_id res chain seq x y z
N MET A 1 -16.15 2.08 18.39
CA MET A 1 -14.92 1.27 18.23
C MET A 1 -14.04 1.89 17.15
N PHE A 2 -12.73 1.62 17.15
CA PHE A 2 -11.88 1.90 15.98
C PHE A 2 -11.82 0.64 15.12
N GLU A 3 -12.92 0.35 14.42
CA GLU A 3 -12.96 -0.76 13.47
C GLU A 3 -11.93 -0.49 12.37
N LYS A 4 -10.99 -1.43 12.25
CA LYS A 4 -9.99 -1.41 11.18
C LYS A 4 -10.56 -2.22 10.04
N HIS A 5 -10.25 -1.81 8.83
CA HIS A 5 -10.73 -2.48 7.63
C HIS A 5 -9.54 -3.02 6.84
N CYS A 6 -9.72 -4.17 6.20
CA CYS A 6 -8.73 -4.71 5.29
C CYS A 6 -8.58 -3.80 4.07
N GLN A 7 -7.35 -3.38 3.75
CA GLN A 7 -7.16 -2.48 2.61
C GLN A 7 -7.41 -3.13 1.23
N ILE A 8 -7.48 -4.46 1.17
CA ILE A 8 -7.70 -5.19 -0.09
C ILE A 8 -9.19 -5.41 -0.35
N CYS A 9 -9.93 -5.97 0.62
CA CYS A 9 -11.33 -6.33 0.45
C CYS A 9 -12.32 -5.43 1.20
N GLY A 10 -11.84 -4.52 2.06
CA GLY A 10 -12.69 -3.59 2.80
C GLY A 10 -13.44 -4.18 3.99
N ILE A 11 -13.25 -5.46 4.32
CA ILE A 11 -13.94 -6.10 5.45
C ILE A 11 -13.37 -5.61 6.78
N GLU A 12 -14.22 -5.60 7.82
CA GLU A 12 -13.80 -5.30 9.18
C GLU A 12 -12.83 -6.36 9.72
N VAL A 13 -11.77 -5.88 10.37
CA VAL A 13 -10.70 -6.70 10.92
C VAL A 13 -10.34 -6.22 12.32
N ASP A 14 -10.13 -7.19 13.21
CA ASP A 14 -9.84 -6.92 14.60
C ASP A 14 -8.39 -6.48 14.79
N LYS A 15 -8.14 -5.30 15.35
CA LYS A 15 -6.77 -4.76 15.51
C LYS A 15 -5.84 -5.65 16.34
N LYS A 16 -6.39 -6.56 17.15
CA LYS A 16 -5.65 -7.46 18.04
C LYS A 16 -5.16 -8.73 17.31
N THR A 17 -5.92 -9.20 16.33
CA THR A 17 -5.66 -10.46 15.62
C THR A 17 -5.24 -10.24 14.17
N ALA A 18 -5.59 -9.09 13.60
CA ALA A 18 -5.33 -8.79 12.21
C ALA A 18 -3.84 -8.56 11.93
N PRO A 19 -3.27 -9.20 10.89
CA PRO A 19 -1.92 -8.90 10.44
C PRO A 19 -1.79 -7.42 10.04
N LYS A 20 -0.78 -6.75 10.60
CA LYS A 20 -0.43 -5.35 10.33
C LYS A 20 0.85 -5.28 9.52
N ARG A 21 0.82 -4.68 8.33
CA ARG A 21 2.01 -4.35 7.52
C ARG A 21 1.91 -2.95 6.94
N PHE A 22 3.04 -2.23 6.90
CA PHE A 22 3.12 -0.85 6.39
C PHE A 22 2.05 0.08 7.00
N GLY A 23 1.73 -0.09 8.28
CA GLY A 23 0.68 0.67 8.96
C GLY A 23 -0.76 0.34 8.57
N ARG A 24 -0.97 -0.62 7.65
CA ARG A 24 -2.29 -1.08 7.21
C ARG A 24 -2.64 -2.43 7.83
N TYR A 25 -3.95 -2.66 7.98
CA TYR A 25 -4.51 -3.90 8.53
C TYR A 25 -5.08 -4.75 7.39
N PHE A 26 -4.98 -6.07 7.55
CA PHE A 26 -5.47 -7.04 6.59
C PHE A 26 -6.21 -8.17 7.30
N CYS A 27 -7.18 -8.78 6.62
CA CYS A 27 -7.91 -9.91 7.20
C CYS A 27 -7.13 -11.22 7.11
N SER A 28 -6.13 -11.30 6.25
CA SER A 28 -5.37 -12.51 5.96
C SER A 28 -3.97 -12.17 5.46
N GLU A 29 -3.06 -13.13 5.58
CA GLU A 29 -1.71 -13.00 5.04
C GLU A 29 -1.71 -12.91 3.51
N ASP A 30 -2.64 -13.59 2.83
CA ASP A 30 -2.79 -13.50 1.37
C ASP A 30 -3.02 -12.04 0.92
N HIS A 31 -3.97 -11.34 1.52
CA HIS A 31 -4.21 -9.92 1.25
C HIS A 31 -3.00 -9.04 1.60
N THR A 32 -2.23 -9.46 2.59
CA THR A 32 -0.99 -8.77 2.94
C THR A 32 0.06 -8.94 1.82
N GLN A 33 0.18 -10.13 1.23
CA GLN A 33 1.07 -10.40 0.10
C GLN A 33 0.59 -9.71 -1.19
N GLN A 34 -0.72 -9.71 -1.46
CA GLN A 34 -1.29 -8.97 -2.58
C GLN A 34 -0.98 -7.47 -2.49
N TYR A 35 -1.08 -6.90 -1.29
CA TYR A 35 -0.72 -5.50 -1.06
C TYR A 35 0.77 -5.24 -1.33
N LEU A 36 1.65 -6.12 -0.85
CA LEU A 36 3.09 -6.04 -1.13
C LEU A 36 3.39 -6.05 -2.62
N LYS A 37 2.79 -6.99 -3.35
CA LYS A 37 2.98 -7.12 -4.79
C LYS A 37 2.52 -5.87 -5.54
N LYS A 38 1.33 -5.34 -5.19
CA LYS A 38 0.82 -4.07 -5.76
C LYS A 38 1.72 -2.88 -5.44
N LYS A 39 2.29 -2.83 -4.23
CA LYS A 39 3.20 -1.77 -3.81
C LYS A 39 4.51 -1.82 -4.60
N GLU A 40 5.09 -3.00 -4.75
CA GLU A 40 6.31 -3.20 -5.56
C GLU A 40 6.08 -2.80 -7.03
N GLU A 41 4.95 -3.21 -7.62
CA GLU A 41 4.62 -2.81 -9.00
C GLU A 41 4.33 -1.32 -9.15
N TYR A 42 3.80 -0.68 -8.12
CA TYR A 42 3.63 0.77 -8.09
C TYR A 42 4.98 1.47 -7.98
N GLU A 43 5.86 1.03 -7.08
CA GLU A 43 7.22 1.59 -6.93
C GLU A 43 8.03 1.44 -8.22
N LYS A 44 7.97 0.28 -8.89
CA LYS A 44 8.60 0.06 -10.21
C LYS A 44 8.04 1.01 -11.28
N ARG A 45 6.72 1.20 -11.34
CA ARG A 45 6.10 2.14 -12.29
C ARG A 45 6.47 3.59 -11.99
N MET A 46 6.48 3.99 -10.73
CA MET A 46 6.87 5.34 -10.33
C MET A 46 8.35 5.58 -10.62
N GLU A 47 9.24 4.62 -10.36
CA GLU A 47 10.66 4.71 -10.74
C GLU A 47 10.83 4.85 -12.25
N GLU A 48 10.06 4.08 -13.04
CA GLU A 48 10.09 4.19 -14.50
C GLU A 48 9.52 5.53 -14.99
N GLU A 49 8.45 6.04 -14.39
CA GLU A 49 7.90 7.36 -14.68
C GLU A 49 8.86 8.48 -14.28
N GLU A 50 9.51 8.38 -13.12
CA GLU A 50 10.56 9.31 -12.68
C GLU A 50 11.77 9.27 -13.64
N ARG A 51 12.16 8.09 -14.12
CA ARG A 51 13.23 7.93 -15.10
C ARG A 51 12.86 8.47 -16.48
N LYS A 52 11.59 8.32 -16.90
CA LYS A 52 11.06 8.84 -18.17
C LYS A 52 10.78 10.35 -18.13
N HIS A 53 10.39 10.87 -16.96
CA HIS A 53 10.07 12.27 -16.74
C HIS A 53 10.90 12.88 -15.59
N PRO A 54 12.24 12.99 -15.73
CA PRO A 54 13.12 13.53 -14.69
C PRO A 54 12.86 15.02 -14.36
N ARG A 55 11.97 15.69 -15.12
CA ARG A 55 11.65 17.12 -15.00
C ARG A 55 10.55 17.48 -14.00
N ARG A 56 9.92 16.53 -13.29
CA ARG A 56 9.02 16.87 -12.17
C ARG A 56 9.75 17.15 -10.85
N ARG A 57 11.08 17.19 -10.87
CA ARG A 57 11.93 17.61 -9.74
C ARG A 57 12.46 19.05 -9.89
N GLY A 58 11.71 19.92 -10.55
CA GLY A 58 12.08 21.34 -10.72
C GLY A 58 10.85 22.22 -10.85
N GLY A 59 10.47 22.90 -9.77
CA GLY A 59 9.39 23.88 -9.79
C GLY A 59 8.67 24.06 -8.46
N CYS A 60 9.42 24.27 -7.37
CA CYS A 60 8.91 24.97 -6.20
C CYS A 60 9.74 26.25 -6.07
N CYS A 61 9.25 27.31 -6.73
CA CYS A 61 9.44 28.73 -6.43
C CYS A 61 8.13 29.42 -6.80
#